data_AF-A0A4P6MIT5-F1
#
_entry.id   AF-A0A4P6MIT5-F1
#
_cell.length_a   1.000
_cell.length_b   1.000
_cell.length_c   1.000
_cell.angle_alpha   90.00
_cell.angle_beta   90.00
_cell.angle_gamma   90.00
#
_symmetry.space_group_name_H-M   'P 1'
#
loop_
_entity.id
_entity.type
_entity.pdbx_description
1 polymer ?
#
loop_
_entity_poly.entity_id
_entity_poly.type
_entity_poly.pdbx_seq_one_letter_code
_entity_poly.pdbx_strand_id
1 'polypeptide(L)'
;MTSGTRAWSRYVFPCAGVEIASRKRDSGAFRRGDFVHPVLPALAVGTGMTVTTAHLLRSATIEAIAALHIALARGRGIGEGRVIRRHALRNALLSVVTIFALESTFVLEGAAAADRVSGWRGAA
;
A
#
# COMPACT_ATOMS: atom_id res chain seq x y z
N MET A 1 43.74 0.68 32.06
CA MET A 1 42.29 0.98 32.21
C MET A 1 42.04 2.25 31.40
N THR A 2 41.61 2.22 30.15
CA THR A 2 40.21 1.98 29.72
C THR A 2 40.20 1.73 28.21
N SER A 3 39.87 0.52 27.80
CA SER A 3 39.63 0.17 26.40
C SER A 3 38.31 -0.59 26.31
N GLY A 4 37.32 -0.06 25.59
CA GLY A 4 36.15 -0.84 25.19
C GLY A 4 34.80 -0.16 25.35
N THR A 5 34.48 0.85 24.53
CA THR A 5 33.10 1.37 24.41
C THR A 5 32.76 1.97 23.03
N ARG A 6 33.50 1.68 21.96
CA ARG A 6 33.20 2.23 20.61
C ARG A 6 32.79 1.17 19.57
N ALA A 7 32.18 0.06 19.98
CA ALA A 7 31.76 -1.01 19.07
C ALA A 7 30.25 -1.30 19.05
N TRP A 8 29.48 -0.77 20.00
CA TRP A 8 28.09 -1.20 20.25
C TRP A 8 27.00 -0.33 19.60
N SER A 9 27.35 0.80 18.99
CA SER A 9 26.35 1.70 18.39
C SER A 9 25.96 1.34 16.95
N ARG A 10 26.60 0.34 16.32
CA ARG A 10 26.39 0.02 14.89
C ARG A 10 25.42 -1.15 14.62
N TYR A 11 24.91 -1.81 15.65
CA TYR A 11 24.10 -3.04 15.47
C TYR A 11 22.68 -2.98 16.04
N VAL A 12 22.21 -1.83 16.56
CA VAL A 12 20.90 -1.75 17.25
C VAL A 12 19.74 -1.39 16.31
N PHE A 13 19.98 -1.00 15.07
CA PHE A 13 18.89 -0.79 14.09
C PHE A 13 19.17 -1.51 12.76
N PRO A 14 18.66 -2.73 12.58
CA PRO A 14 18.69 -3.43 11.30
C PRO A 14 17.60 -2.93 10.33
N CYS A 15 17.34 -1.61 10.30
CA CYS A 15 16.47 -0.97 9.32
C CYS A 15 17.25 -0.17 8.26
N ALA A 16 18.54 0.10 8.50
CA ALA A 16 19.42 0.83 7.59
C ALA A 16 20.26 -0.11 6.69
N GLY A 17 19.71 -1.29 6.38
CA GLY A 17 20.35 -2.34 5.59
C GLY A 17 19.74 -2.51 4.20
N VAL A 18 19.42 -1.40 3.51
CA VAL A 18 19.28 -1.42 2.05
C VAL A 18 20.66 -1.04 1.50
N GLU A 19 21.58 -1.99 1.59
CA GLU A 19 22.81 -1.94 0.82
C GLU A 19 22.44 -2.25 -0.63
N ILE A 20 22.20 -1.16 -1.34
CA ILE A 20 22.11 -1.04 -2.79
C ILE A 20 23.22 -1.87 -3.43
N ALA A 21 22.86 -3.10 -3.83
CA ALA A 21 23.54 -3.82 -4.89
C ALA A 21 23.37 -3.00 -6.18
N SER A 22 24.18 -1.96 -6.32
CA SER A 22 24.38 -1.21 -7.56
C SER A 22 25.08 -2.12 -8.57
N ARG A 23 24.34 -3.11 -9.09
CA ARG A 23 24.77 -3.89 -10.24
C ARG A 23 24.47 -3.05 -11.48
N LYS A 24 25.54 -2.42 -11.98
CA LYS A 24 25.60 -1.72 -13.27
C LYS A 24 24.85 -2.56 -14.32
N ARG A 25 23.66 -2.08 -14.74
CA ARG A 25 22.85 -2.75 -15.76
C ARG A 25 23.34 -2.25 -17.10
N ASP A 26 24.11 -3.10 -17.76
CA ASP A 26 24.69 -2.81 -19.07
C ASP A 26 23.57 -2.69 -20.11
N SER A 27 23.55 -1.55 -20.79
CA SER A 27 22.63 -1.18 -21.85
C SER A 27 22.74 -2.15 -23.03
N GLY A 28 21.62 -2.77 -23.47
CA GLY A 28 21.56 -3.28 -24.84
C GLY A 28 20.70 -4.50 -25.18
N ALA A 29 20.07 -5.22 -24.24
CA ALA A 29 19.27 -6.40 -24.63
C ALA A 29 18.02 -6.58 -23.77
N PHE A 30 16.86 -6.22 -24.34
CA PHE A 30 15.54 -6.49 -23.79
C PHE A 30 15.19 -7.98 -23.98
N ARG A 31 15.47 -8.81 -22.98
CA ARG A 31 15.13 -10.24 -22.96
C ARG A 31 13.86 -10.43 -22.15
N ARG A 32 12.98 -11.35 -22.57
CA ARG A 32 11.69 -11.67 -21.90
C ARG A 32 11.77 -11.96 -20.38
N GLY A 33 12.95 -12.28 -19.84
CA GLY A 33 13.19 -12.45 -18.39
C GLY A 33 13.29 -11.15 -17.59
N ASP A 34 13.43 -9.99 -18.25
CA ASP A 34 13.61 -8.68 -17.62
C ASP A 34 12.35 -8.17 -16.91
N PHE A 35 11.17 -8.70 -17.24
CA PHE A 35 9.89 -8.34 -16.60
C PHE A 35 9.63 -9.06 -15.28
N VAL A 36 10.24 -10.22 -15.07
CA VAL A 36 10.04 -11.01 -13.84
C VAL A 36 10.70 -10.32 -12.65
N HIS A 37 11.83 -9.65 -12.89
CA HIS A 37 12.60 -8.93 -11.87
C HIS A 37 11.86 -7.74 -11.22
N PRO A 38 11.17 -6.86 -11.98
CA PRO A 38 10.35 -5.78 -11.40
C PRO A 38 8.93 -6.22 -11.00
N VAL A 39 8.37 -7.27 -11.61
CA VAL A 39 7.01 -7.74 -11.28
C VAL A 39 6.93 -8.36 -9.87
N LEU A 40 7.96 -9.08 -9.43
CA LEU A 40 7.99 -9.69 -8.10
C LEU A 40 7.84 -8.66 -6.96
N PRO A 41 8.65 -7.58 -6.88
CA PRO A 41 8.50 -6.56 -5.86
C PRO A 41 7.22 -5.74 -6.03
N ALA A 42 6.76 -5.49 -7.26
CA ALA A 42 5.50 -4.80 -7.49
C ALA A 42 4.29 -5.58 -6.97
N LEU A 43 4.25 -6.90 -7.19
CA LEU A 43 3.21 -7.76 -6.65
C LEU A 43 3.29 -7.85 -5.12
N ALA A 44 4.49 -7.98 -4.55
CA ALA A 44 4.69 -8.06 -3.10
C ALA A 44 4.13 -6.81 -2.39
N VAL A 45 4.46 -5.61 -2.90
CA VAL A 45 3.95 -4.34 -2.35
C VAL A 45 2.44 -4.21 -2.60
N GLY A 46 1.97 -4.55 -3.80
CA GLY A 46 0.55 -4.47 -4.17
C GLY A 46 -0.34 -5.37 -3.32
N THR A 47 0.10 -6.58 -2.98
CA THR A 47 -0.64 -7.46 -2.07
C THR A 47 -0.77 -6.88 -0.67
N GLY A 48 0.27 -6.21 -0.15
CA GLY A 48 0.22 -5.58 1.17
C GLY A 48 -0.89 -4.52 1.25
N MET A 49 -0.91 -3.60 0.30
CA MET A 49 -1.90 -2.52 0.22
C MET A 49 -3.33 -3.05 0.00
N THR A 50 -3.46 -4.10 -0.82
CA THR A 50 -4.76 -4.72 -1.10
C THR A 50 -5.38 -5.36 0.15
N VAL A 51 -4.58 -6.02 0.99
CA VAL A 51 -5.08 -6.64 2.23
C VAL A 51 -5.61 -5.60 3.20
N THR A 52 -4.90 -4.49 3.41
CA THR A 52 -5.36 -3.39 4.28
C THR A 52 -6.66 -2.79 3.78
N THR A 53 -6.72 -2.41 2.51
CA THR A 53 -7.92 -1.79 1.93
C THR A 53 -9.11 -2.75 1.91
N ALA A 54 -8.89 -4.05 1.67
CA ALA A 54 -9.96 -5.06 1.73
C ALA A 54 -10.49 -5.26 3.15
N HIS A 55 -9.62 -5.27 4.17
CA HIS A 55 -10.05 -5.41 5.56
C HIS A 55 -10.84 -4.17 6.03
N LEU A 56 -10.40 -2.98 5.64
CA LEU A 56 -11.08 -1.72 5.93
C LEU A 56 -12.46 -1.66 5.25
N LEU A 57 -12.54 -2.07 3.98
CA LEU A 57 -13.82 -2.20 3.27
C LEU A 57 -14.74 -3.17 4.00
N ARG A 58 -14.23 -4.34 4.44
CA ARG A 58 -15.04 -5.30 5.20
C ARG A 58 -15.58 -4.68 6.49
N SER A 59 -14.74 -4.04 7.29
CA SER A 59 -15.16 -3.37 8.54
C SER A 59 -16.21 -2.29 8.26
N ALA A 60 -15.97 -1.43 7.28
CA ALA A 60 -16.89 -0.36 6.89
C ALA A 60 -18.24 -0.91 6.37
N THR A 61 -18.25 -2.03 5.65
CA THR A 61 -19.51 -2.66 5.21
C THR A 61 -20.31 -3.26 6.36
N ILE A 62 -19.66 -3.88 7.36
CA ILE A 62 -20.34 -4.43 8.54
C ILE A 62 -20.98 -3.31 9.35
N GLU A 63 -20.25 -2.22 9.56
CA GLU A 63 -20.74 -1.04 10.27
C GLU A 63 -21.87 -0.36 9.52
N ALA A 64 -21.78 -0.27 8.18
CA ALA A 64 -22.86 0.24 7.34
C ALA A 64 -24.12 -0.62 7.45
N ILE A 65 -24.00 -1.95 7.60
CA ILE A 65 -25.15 -2.85 7.77
C ILE A 65 -25.83 -2.67 9.14
N ALA A 66 -25.04 -2.44 10.19
CA ALA A 66 -25.54 -2.23 11.55
C ALA A 66 -26.18 -0.85 11.75
N ALA A 67 -26.00 0.08 10.82
CA ALA A 67 -26.44 1.45 10.97
C ALA A 67 -27.96 1.63 10.80
N LEU A 68 -28.50 2.62 11.52
CA LEU A 68 -29.93 2.90 11.64
C LEU A 68 -30.63 3.15 10.28
N HIS A 69 -29.90 3.63 9.28
CA HIS A 69 -30.42 3.91 7.93
C HIS A 69 -30.86 2.62 7.20
N ILE A 70 -30.26 1.47 7.52
CA ILE A 70 -30.67 0.16 6.98
C ILE A 70 -31.93 -0.35 7.68
N ALA A 71 -32.03 -0.15 9.00
CA ALA A 71 -33.24 -0.50 9.76
C ALA A 71 -34.47 0.29 9.27
N LEU A 72 -34.29 1.58 8.99
CA LEU A 72 -35.33 2.43 8.39
C LEU A 72 -35.69 2.01 6.95
N ALA A 73 -34.70 1.61 6.15
CA ALA A 73 -34.93 1.11 4.79
C ALA A 73 -35.70 -0.23 4.78
N ARG A 74 -35.41 -1.12 5.74
CA ARG A 74 -36.16 -2.37 5.95
C ARG A 74 -37.60 -2.10 6.40
N GLY A 75 -37.81 -1.17 7.33
CA GLY A 75 -39.16 -0.76 7.77
C GLY A 75 -40.02 -0.16 6.65
N ARG A 76 -39.41 0.32 5.57
CA ARG A 76 -40.08 0.81 4.36
C ARG A 76 -40.32 -0.27 3.29
N GLY A 77 -40.04 -1.54 3.57
CA GLY A 77 -40.30 -2.66 2.65
C GLY A 77 -39.32 -2.75 1.47
N ILE A 78 -38.15 -2.10 1.54
CA ILE A 78 -37.14 -2.18 0.48
C ILE A 78 -36.43 -3.54 0.54
N GLY A 79 -36.46 -4.29 -0.57
CA GLY A 79 -35.85 -5.62 -0.66
C GLY A 79 -34.36 -5.63 -0.29
N GLU A 80 -33.96 -6.64 0.49
CA GLU A 80 -32.67 -6.72 1.19
C GLU A 80 -31.45 -6.57 0.26
N GLY A 81 -31.49 -7.21 -0.92
CA GLY A 81 -30.41 -7.11 -1.90
C GLY A 81 -30.21 -5.70 -2.47
N ARG A 82 -31.27 -4.89 -2.55
CA ARG A 82 -31.19 -3.48 -3.02
C ARG A 82 -30.62 -2.57 -1.95
N VAL A 83 -30.89 -2.86 -0.67
CA VAL A 83 -30.34 -2.12 0.48
C VAL A 83 -28.83 -2.36 0.59
N ILE A 84 -28.38 -3.61 0.50
CA ILE A 84 -26.95 -3.95 0.59
C ILE A 84 -26.16 -3.33 -0.57
N ARG A 85 -26.59 -3.55 -1.83
CA ARG A 85 -25.85 -3.06 -3.00
C ARG A 85 -25.84 -1.54 -3.14
N ARG A 86 -26.93 -0.85 -2.78
CA ARG A 86 -27.09 0.58 -3.09
C ARG A 86 -26.85 1.49 -1.89
N HIS A 87 -27.09 1.03 -0.66
CA HIS A 87 -26.94 1.84 0.55
C HIS A 87 -25.69 1.44 1.34
N ALA A 88 -25.55 0.16 1.72
CA ALA A 88 -24.40 -0.28 2.51
C ALA A 88 -23.07 -0.12 1.74
N LEU A 89 -23.04 -0.53 0.48
CA LEU A 89 -21.84 -0.45 -0.36
C LEU A 89 -21.41 1.00 -0.65
N ARG A 90 -22.37 1.91 -0.88
CA ARG A 90 -22.08 3.34 -1.10
C ARG A 90 -21.53 4.02 0.14
N ASN A 91 -22.01 3.62 1.32
CA ASN A 91 -21.49 4.13 2.58
C ASN A 91 -20.04 3.64 2.81
N ALA A 92 -19.77 2.36 2.52
CA ALA A 92 -18.42 1.81 2.65
C ALA A 92 -17.42 2.39 1.63
N LEU A 93 -17.88 2.78 0.42
CA LEU A 93 -17.05 3.41 -0.60
C LEU A 93 -16.44 4.75 -0.16
N LEU A 94 -17.09 5.49 0.74
CA LEU A 94 -16.55 6.75 1.27
C LEU A 94 -15.23 6.52 2.02
N SER A 95 -15.17 5.43 2.81
CA SER A 95 -13.96 5.03 3.53
C SER A 95 -12.85 4.62 2.55
N VAL A 96 -13.18 3.79 1.56
CA VAL A 96 -12.22 3.31 0.55
C VAL A 96 -11.57 4.48 -0.21
N VAL A 97 -12.34 5.48 -0.64
CA VAL A 97 -11.80 6.64 -1.38
C VAL A 97 -10.76 7.39 -0.56
N THR A 98 -11.00 7.53 0.75
CA THR A 98 -10.09 8.25 1.65
C THR A 98 -8.76 7.50 1.81
N ILE A 99 -8.82 6.19 2.05
CA ILE A 99 -7.62 5.35 2.21
C ILE A 99 -6.87 5.22 0.89
N PHE A 100 -7.58 5.07 -0.22
CA PHE A 100 -6.98 5.00 -1.55
C PHE A 100 -6.18 6.26 -1.89
N ALA A 101 -6.67 7.44 -1.49
CA ALA A 101 -5.92 8.68 -1.65
C ALA A 101 -4.59 8.66 -0.86
N LEU A 102 -4.61 8.16 0.37
CA LEU A 102 -3.39 8.00 1.18
C LEU A 102 -2.43 7.00 0.54
N GLU A 103 -2.92 5.83 0.11
CA GLU A 103 -2.12 4.79 -0.55
C GLU A 103 -1.48 5.30 -1.86
N SER A 104 -2.19 6.09 -2.65
CA SER A 104 -1.64 6.70 -3.86
C SER A 104 -0.48 7.66 -3.55
N THR A 105 -0.57 8.41 -2.45
CA THR A 105 0.47 9.32 -1.98
C THR A 105 1.72 8.57 -1.55
N PHE A 106 1.55 7.45 -0.83
CA PHE A 106 2.66 6.58 -0.43
C PHE A 106 3.44 6.02 -1.64
N VAL A 107 2.75 5.66 -2.72
CA VAL A 107 3.41 5.18 -3.95
C VAL A 107 4.18 6.29 -4.64
N LEU A 108 3.61 7.49 -4.73
CA LEU A 108 4.27 8.68 -5.28
C LEU A 108 5.53 9.04 -4.46
N GLU A 109 5.43 8.99 -3.13
CA GLU A 109 6.55 9.25 -2.23
C GLU A 109 7.65 8.18 -2.36
N GLY A 110 7.28 6.90 -2.47
CA GLY A 110 8.21 5.80 -2.71
C GLY A 110 8.96 5.94 -4.04
N ALA A 111 8.27 6.37 -5.11
CA ALA A 111 8.90 6.65 -6.40
C ALA A 111 9.86 7.83 -6.34
N ALA A 112 9.46 8.95 -5.71
CA ALA A 112 10.33 10.12 -5.55
C ALA A 112 11.54 9.86 -4.63
N ALA A 113 11.40 8.97 -3.64
CA ALA A 113 12.51 8.50 -2.82
C ALA A 113 13.48 7.63 -3.63
N ALA A 114 12.96 6.74 -4.50
CA ALA A 114 13.76 5.93 -5.39
C ALA A 114 14.58 6.80 -6.36
N ASP A 115 14.02 7.91 -6.86
CA ASP A 115 14.74 8.87 -7.71
C ASP A 115 15.96 9.47 -6.99
N ARG A 116 15.76 9.90 -5.73
CA ARG A 116 16.82 10.51 -4.92
C ARG A 116 17.95 9.53 -4.58
N VAL A 117 17.61 8.26 -4.33
CA VAL A 117 18.60 7.20 -4.01
C VAL A 117 19.41 6.78 -5.24
N SER A 118 18.79 6.77 -6.41
CA SER A 118 19.40 6.26 -7.65
C SER A 118 20.47 7.20 -8.25
N GLY A 119 20.62 8.44 -7.77
CA GLY A 119 21.73 9.34 -8.15
C GLY A 119 21.71 9.83 -9.61
N TRP A 120 20.83 9.28 -10.45
CA TRP A 120 20.41 9.86 -11.72
C TRP A 120 19.65 11.17 -11.46
N ARG A 121 20.39 12.27 -11.60
CA ARG A 121 19.81 13.61 -11.67
C ARG A 121 18.80 13.66 -12.82
N GLY A 122 17.54 13.85 -12.47
CA GLY A 122 16.55 14.58 -13.26
C GLY A 122 16.05 13.93 -14.54
N ALA A 123 14.81 13.48 -14.50
CA ALA A 123 13.86 13.93 -15.52
C ALA A 123 13.43 15.38 -15.17
N ALA A 124 14.39 16.31 -15.25
CA ALA A 124 14.29 17.78 -15.36
C ALA A 124 15.66 18.41 -15.07
#